data_AF-A0AAU6QJX3-F1
#
_entry.id   AF-A0AAU6QJX3-F1
#
_cell.length_a   1.000
_cell.length_b   1.000
_cell.length_c   1.000
_cell.angle_alpha   90.00
_cell.angle_beta   90.00
_cell.angle_gamma   90.00
#
_symmetry.space_group_name_H-M   'P 1'
#
loop_
_entity.id
_entity.type
_entity.pdbx_description
1 polymer ?
#
loop_
_entity_poly.entity_id
_entity_poly.type
_entity_poly.pdbx_seq_one_letter_code
_entity_poly.pdbx_strand_id
1 'polypeptide(L)'
;MQVKIMSLWVTLLGFCCSASAQQVGAGEHDAHTQRAVAVTAPAVPNVVDNSGKVVGHLFSDGVILNMKGTWVFAPLRRLSVGTTYSASELLWDDDTQLKFATTDCSGPPHIPAHVQGVSGLFRPSVIQRQGHVATLYIAGPGDSVPTPFHSQASGNGGFAGAAICQKSDGIAYTWPVASSVDLFQLYPEPLHLQ
;
A
#
# COMPACT_ATOMS: atom_id res chain seq x y z
N MET A 1 -48.93 -35.45 -9.12
CA MET A 1 -48.95 -36.27 -7.89
C MET A 1 -48.37 -35.42 -6.77
N GLN A 2 -49.22 -35.03 -5.82
CA GLN A 2 -48.86 -34.34 -4.58
C GLN A 2 -48.17 -35.33 -3.61
N VAL A 3 -47.34 -34.83 -2.69
CA VAL A 3 -47.61 -34.86 -1.22
C VAL A 3 -46.41 -34.30 -0.42
N LYS A 4 -46.70 -33.24 0.36
CA LYS A 4 -46.28 -32.83 1.74
C LYS A 4 -44.84 -33.06 2.21
N ILE A 5 -44.08 -32.00 2.54
CA ILE A 5 -44.02 -31.25 3.83
C ILE A 5 -43.64 -32.11 5.03
N MET A 6 -42.48 -31.84 5.62
CA MET A 6 -42.32 -31.86 7.08
C MET A 6 -41.25 -30.86 7.53
N SER A 7 -41.70 -29.82 8.22
CA SER A 7 -40.91 -28.89 9.01
C SER A 7 -40.42 -29.58 10.28
N LEU A 8 -39.20 -29.28 10.73
CA LEU A 8 -38.83 -29.45 12.13
C LEU A 8 -38.12 -28.18 12.61
N TRP A 9 -38.73 -27.53 13.59
CA TRP A 9 -38.13 -26.49 14.42
C TRP A 9 -37.37 -27.16 15.55
N VAL A 10 -36.17 -26.67 15.87
CA VAL A 10 -35.65 -26.71 17.25
C VAL A 10 -35.00 -25.36 17.52
N THR A 11 -35.58 -24.66 18.48
CA THR A 11 -35.09 -23.41 19.07
C THR A 11 -34.44 -23.72 20.41
N LEU A 12 -33.64 -22.75 20.86
CA LEU A 12 -33.32 -22.39 22.26
C LEU A 12 -32.07 -22.99 22.95
N LEU A 13 -31.20 -22.06 23.35
CA LEU A 13 -30.57 -21.83 24.68
C LEU A 13 -29.09 -21.47 24.47
N GLY A 14 -28.63 -20.22 24.69
CA GLY A 14 -28.92 -19.38 25.83
C GLY A 14 -27.87 -19.61 26.93
N PHE A 15 -26.58 -19.36 26.64
CA PHE A 15 -25.53 -19.35 27.66
C PHE A 15 -25.28 -17.91 28.13
N CYS A 16 -26.09 -17.47 29.10
CA CYS A 16 -25.72 -16.43 30.05
C CYS A 16 -24.90 -17.10 31.16
N CYS A 17 -23.60 -16.83 31.25
CA CYS A 17 -22.86 -17.09 32.48
C CYS A 17 -22.78 -15.79 33.27
N SER A 18 -23.53 -15.79 34.36
CA SER A 18 -23.61 -14.76 35.38
C SER A 18 -22.26 -14.55 36.07
N ALA A 19 -21.94 -13.29 36.36
CA ALA A 19 -20.84 -12.92 37.24
C ALA A 19 -21.16 -13.35 38.67
N SER A 20 -20.28 -14.15 39.28
CA SER A 20 -20.26 -14.40 40.72
C SER A 20 -19.16 -13.56 41.36
N ALA A 21 -19.58 -12.56 42.15
CA ALA A 21 -18.71 -11.86 43.08
C ALA A 21 -18.49 -12.74 44.32
N GLN A 22 -17.24 -12.90 44.75
CA GLN A 22 -16.92 -13.46 46.07
C GLN A 22 -15.66 -12.77 46.66
N GLN A 23 -15.90 -11.92 47.65
CA GLN A 23 -14.98 -11.45 48.70
C GLN A 23 -14.92 -12.56 49.77
N VAL A 24 -13.87 -12.85 50.58
CA VAL A 24 -12.74 -12.11 51.16
C VAL A 24 -11.67 -13.16 51.50
N GLY A 25 -10.39 -12.82 51.40
CA GLY A 25 -9.30 -13.58 52.02
C GLY A 25 -8.17 -12.62 52.36
N ALA A 26 -8.03 -12.30 53.65
CA ALA A 26 -6.96 -11.46 54.18
C ALA A 26 -5.60 -12.12 53.95
N GLY A 27 -4.74 -11.42 53.24
CA GLY A 27 -3.36 -11.82 52.96
C GLY A 27 -2.60 -10.59 52.49
N GLU A 28 -1.89 -9.98 53.44
CA GLU A 28 -1.00 -8.85 53.26
C GLU A 28 0.15 -9.22 52.32
N HIS A 29 0.05 -8.81 51.06
CA HIS A 29 1.17 -8.75 50.13
C HIS A 29 0.97 -7.51 49.25
N ASP A 30 1.97 -6.64 49.25
CA ASP A 30 2.01 -5.37 48.54
C ASP A 30 1.48 -5.47 47.11
N ALA A 31 0.21 -5.08 46.94
CA ALA A 31 -0.41 -4.93 45.64
C ALA A 31 0.09 -3.62 45.04
N HIS A 32 1.19 -3.69 44.29
CA HIS A 32 1.40 -2.76 43.19
C HIS A 32 0.16 -2.82 42.31
N THR A 33 -0.73 -1.86 42.51
CA THR A 33 -1.88 -1.64 41.63
C THR A 33 -1.31 -1.27 40.28
N GLN A 34 -1.12 -2.28 39.42
CA GLN A 34 -0.93 -2.07 37.99
C GLN A 34 -2.24 -1.50 37.48
N ARG A 35 -2.33 -0.17 37.53
CA ARG A 35 -3.35 0.59 36.84
C ARG A 35 -3.17 0.23 35.37
N ALA A 36 -4.05 -0.64 34.85
CA ALA A 36 -4.06 -1.01 33.45
C ALA A 36 -4.28 0.28 32.66
N VAL A 37 -3.19 0.87 32.17
CA VAL A 37 -3.26 1.92 31.17
C VAL A 37 -3.84 1.21 29.96
N ALA A 38 -5.08 1.52 29.63
CA ALA A 38 -5.65 1.11 28.35
C ALA A 38 -4.75 1.73 27.28
N VAL A 39 -3.82 0.95 26.75
CA VAL A 39 -3.05 1.32 25.59
C VAL A 39 -4.05 1.28 24.44
N THR A 40 -4.69 2.41 24.15
CA THR A 40 -5.39 2.60 22.89
C THR A 40 -4.37 2.32 21.79
N ALA A 41 -4.69 1.36 20.92
CA ALA A 41 -3.88 1.12 19.73
C ALA A 41 -3.64 2.47 19.04
N PRO A 42 -2.39 2.79 18.65
CA PRO A 42 -2.11 4.04 17.98
C PRO A 42 -3.00 4.14 16.73
N ALA A 43 -3.67 5.30 16.57
CA ALA A 43 -4.45 5.56 15.37
C ALA A 43 -3.52 5.52 14.16
N VAL A 44 -3.93 4.82 13.11
CA VAL A 44 -3.21 4.81 11.83
C VAL A 44 -3.34 6.22 11.23
N PRO A 45 -2.23 6.92 10.94
CA PRO A 45 -2.29 8.28 10.44
C PRO A 45 -2.89 8.33 9.04
N ASN A 46 -3.56 9.43 8.74
CA ASN A 46 -3.99 9.75 7.39
C ASN A 46 -2.81 10.33 6.60
N VAL A 47 -2.79 10.05 5.30
CA VAL A 47 -1.96 10.77 4.34
C VAL A 47 -2.84 11.81 3.67
N VAL A 48 -2.42 13.07 3.73
CA VAL A 48 -3.07 14.19 3.05
C VAL A 48 -2.13 14.81 2.04
N ASP A 49 -2.67 15.33 0.95
CA ASP A 49 -1.90 16.05 -0.04
C ASP A 49 -1.63 17.51 0.38
N ASN A 50 -0.81 18.21 -0.40
CA ASN A 50 -0.42 19.60 -0.13
C ASN A 50 -1.59 20.60 -0.24
N SER A 51 -2.75 20.18 -0.75
CA SER A 51 -3.99 20.96 -0.76
C SER A 51 -4.90 20.67 0.44
N GLY A 52 -4.50 19.75 1.32
CA GLY A 52 -5.27 19.32 2.50
C GLY A 52 -6.32 18.24 2.21
N LYS A 53 -6.32 17.65 1.01
CA LYS A 53 -7.25 16.57 0.66
C LYS A 53 -6.70 15.24 1.18
N VAL A 54 -7.58 14.46 1.81
CA VAL A 54 -7.24 13.10 2.26
C VAL A 54 -7.02 12.19 1.06
N VAL A 55 -5.83 11.60 1.02
CA VAL A 55 -5.42 10.63 0.00
C VAL A 55 -5.84 9.22 0.43
N GLY A 56 -5.63 8.89 1.70
CA GLY A 56 -5.97 7.59 2.29
C GLY A 56 -5.29 7.39 3.66
N HIS A 57 -5.53 6.24 4.29
CA HIS A 57 -4.80 5.84 5.48
C HIS A 57 -3.41 5.32 5.11
N LEU A 58 -2.40 5.65 5.91
CA LEU A 58 -1.08 5.06 5.74
C LEU A 58 -1.19 3.54 5.90
N PHE A 59 -0.73 2.80 4.90
CA PHE A 59 -0.77 1.34 4.89
C PHE A 59 0.62 0.83 4.53
N SER A 60 1.31 0.26 5.53
CA SER A 60 2.74 -0.06 5.44
C SER A 60 3.56 1.21 5.11
N ASP A 61 4.19 1.25 3.94
CA ASP A 61 4.99 2.34 3.39
C ASP A 61 4.29 3.07 2.24
N GLY A 62 2.96 2.95 2.11
CA GLY A 62 2.21 3.61 1.04
C GLY A 62 0.75 3.85 1.37
N VAL A 63 -0.05 4.01 0.33
CA VAL A 63 -1.51 4.14 0.41
C VAL A 63 -2.19 3.23 -0.61
N ILE A 64 -3.42 2.83 -0.29
CA ILE A 64 -4.27 2.10 -1.22
C ILE A 64 -5.16 3.10 -1.97
N LEU A 65 -5.06 3.11 -3.29
CA LEU A 65 -5.83 4.02 -4.14
C LEU A 65 -6.83 3.23 -4.99
N ASN A 66 -8.00 3.82 -5.21
CA ASN A 66 -8.94 3.34 -6.22
C ASN A 66 -8.77 4.15 -7.51
N MET A 67 -8.16 3.55 -8.52
CA MET A 67 -7.97 4.15 -9.83
C MET A 67 -9.00 3.59 -10.80
N LYS A 68 -10.07 4.35 -11.03
CA LYS A 68 -11.16 4.00 -11.96
C LYS A 68 -11.70 2.57 -11.73
N GLY A 69 -11.93 2.19 -10.47
CA GLY A 69 -12.42 0.87 -10.09
C GLY A 69 -11.33 -0.18 -9.83
N THR A 70 -10.06 0.14 -10.06
CA THR A 70 -8.93 -0.75 -9.79
C THR A 70 -8.22 -0.34 -8.51
N TRP A 71 -8.18 -1.23 -7.53
CA TRP A 71 -7.42 -1.01 -6.30
C TRP A 71 -5.93 -1.30 -6.53
N VAL A 72 -5.10 -0.31 -6.19
CA VAL A 72 -3.64 -0.33 -6.39
C VAL A 72 -2.93 0.14 -5.13
N PHE A 73 -1.71 -0.37 -4.93
CA PHE A 73 -0.82 0.13 -3.89
C PHE A 73 0.08 1.21 -4.49
N ALA A 74 0.07 2.40 -3.90
CA ALA A 74 0.94 3.50 -4.29
C ALA A 74 1.99 3.72 -3.19
N PRO A 75 3.25 3.32 -3.42
CA PRO A 75 4.30 3.49 -2.43
C PRO A 75 4.60 4.96 -2.16
N LEU A 76 5.02 5.21 -0.93
CA LEU A 76 5.42 6.51 -0.44
C LEU A 76 6.84 6.44 0.11
N ARG A 77 7.59 7.51 -0.11
CA ARG A 77 8.93 7.68 0.47
C ARG A 77 8.96 8.91 1.35
N ARG A 78 9.71 8.85 2.44
CA ARG A 78 9.97 10.05 3.26
C ARG A 78 10.71 11.07 2.43
N LEU A 79 10.23 12.31 2.47
CA LEU A 79 10.98 13.43 1.93
C LEU A 79 12.36 13.48 2.59
N SER A 80 13.41 13.55 1.78
CA SER A 80 14.78 13.69 2.26
C SER A 80 15.45 14.95 1.74
N VAL A 81 16.33 15.52 2.56
CA VAL A 81 17.25 16.60 2.18
C VAL A 81 18.65 16.12 2.57
N GLY A 82 19.45 15.74 1.58
CA GLY A 82 20.72 15.06 1.84
C GLY A 82 20.51 13.71 2.52
N THR A 83 21.07 13.55 3.72
CA THR A 83 20.95 12.32 4.52
C THR A 83 19.87 12.39 5.61
N THR A 84 19.13 13.51 5.69
CA THR A 84 18.06 13.70 6.68
C THR A 84 16.71 13.41 6.07
N TYR A 85 15.86 12.68 6.80
CA TYR A 85 14.50 12.31 6.38
C TYR A 85 13.45 13.04 7.22
N SER A 86 12.39 13.52 6.58
CA SER A 86 11.26 14.16 7.24
C SER A 86 10.44 13.13 8.03
N ALA A 87 10.01 13.53 9.22
CA ALA A 87 9.19 12.71 10.10
C ALA A 87 7.72 12.65 9.62
N SER A 88 7.25 13.68 8.91
CA SER A 88 5.85 13.83 8.54
C SER A 88 5.61 14.06 7.04
N GLU A 89 6.64 14.41 6.27
CA GLU A 89 6.48 14.68 4.83
C GLU A 89 6.88 13.48 3.98
N LEU A 90 6.07 13.20 2.96
CA LEU A 90 6.18 12.05 2.09
C LEU A 90 6.09 12.47 0.61
N LEU A 91 6.58 11.60 -0.27
CA LEU A 91 6.56 11.73 -1.73
C LEU A 91 6.03 10.45 -2.36
N TRP A 92 5.42 10.59 -3.53
CA TRP A 92 5.19 9.53 -4.49
C TRP A 92 6.54 9.07 -5.05
N ASP A 93 6.98 7.89 -4.65
CA ASP A 93 8.22 7.30 -5.12
C ASP A 93 8.22 5.78 -4.89
N ASP A 94 8.97 5.07 -5.73
CA ASP A 94 9.07 3.62 -5.75
C ASP A 94 10.52 3.24 -6.10
N ASP A 95 11.07 2.21 -5.47
CA ASP A 95 12.38 1.65 -5.85
C ASP A 95 12.29 0.63 -6.98
N THR A 96 11.07 0.19 -7.32
CA THR A 96 10.83 -0.79 -8.36
C THR A 96 11.28 -0.27 -9.73
N GLN A 97 12.12 -1.06 -10.38
CA GLN A 97 12.64 -0.76 -11.71
C GLN A 97 11.70 -1.23 -12.81
N LEU A 98 11.09 -0.29 -13.53
CA LEU A 98 10.39 -0.58 -14.78
C LEU A 98 11.35 -1.13 -15.82
N LYS A 99 10.87 -2.08 -16.62
CA LYS A 99 11.66 -2.75 -17.67
C LYS A 99 11.22 -2.29 -19.05
N PHE A 100 12.17 -2.09 -19.95
CA PHE A 100 11.91 -1.59 -21.30
C PHE A 100 12.52 -2.52 -22.34
N ALA A 101 11.83 -2.67 -23.47
CA ALA A 101 12.32 -3.45 -24.61
C ALA A 101 13.36 -2.66 -25.46
N THR A 102 13.60 -1.39 -25.14
CA THR A 102 14.64 -0.58 -25.80
C THR A 102 15.86 -0.44 -24.89
N THR A 103 16.95 0.14 -25.39
CA THR A 103 18.20 0.35 -24.61
C THR A 103 18.28 1.74 -23.97
N ASP A 104 17.26 2.56 -24.15
CA ASP A 104 17.21 3.97 -23.76
C ASP A 104 15.98 4.31 -22.89
N CYS A 105 15.29 3.29 -22.38
CA CYS A 105 14.08 3.41 -21.56
C CYS A 105 12.97 4.20 -22.26
N SER A 106 12.92 4.13 -23.58
CA SER A 106 11.85 4.67 -24.40
C SER A 106 10.75 3.63 -24.64
N GLY A 107 9.59 4.13 -25.08
CA GLY A 107 8.42 3.29 -25.32
C GLY A 107 7.72 2.84 -24.04
N PRO A 108 6.72 1.94 -24.17
CA PRO A 108 5.91 1.51 -23.04
C PRO A 108 6.74 0.64 -22.08
N PRO A 109 6.74 0.96 -20.77
CA PRO A 109 7.40 0.10 -19.80
C PRO A 109 6.60 -1.17 -19.52
N HIS A 110 7.27 -2.13 -18.91
CA HIS A 110 6.68 -3.31 -18.30
C HIS A 110 6.90 -3.28 -16.78
N ILE A 111 5.89 -3.72 -16.03
CA ILE A 111 5.92 -3.78 -14.57
C ILE A 111 6.49 -5.15 -14.15
N PRO A 112 7.60 -5.21 -13.41
CA PRO A 112 8.19 -6.48 -13.00
C PRO A 112 7.28 -7.23 -12.00
N ALA A 113 7.40 -8.57 -11.96
CA ALA A 113 6.64 -9.43 -11.05
C ALA A 113 6.84 -9.10 -9.56
N HIS A 114 8.03 -8.64 -9.23
CA HIS A 114 8.44 -8.22 -7.90
C HIS A 114 8.24 -6.70 -7.78
N VAL A 115 7.01 -6.29 -7.45
CA VAL A 115 6.69 -4.90 -7.11
C VAL A 115 6.70 -4.68 -5.61
N GLN A 116 6.99 -3.46 -5.17
CA GLN A 116 6.84 -3.05 -3.77
C GLN A 116 5.36 -3.08 -3.36
N GLY A 117 5.11 -3.42 -2.08
CA GLY A 117 3.77 -3.41 -1.48
C GLY A 117 3.25 -4.78 -1.07
N VAL A 118 1.93 -4.86 -0.84
CA VAL A 118 1.30 -6.05 -0.28
C VAL A 118 0.90 -7.03 -1.39
N SER A 119 1.83 -7.93 -1.68
CA SER A 119 1.72 -9.00 -2.69
C SER A 119 0.37 -9.71 -2.65
N GLY A 120 -0.30 -9.78 -3.80
CA GLY A 120 -1.50 -10.59 -4.03
C GLY A 120 -2.84 -9.93 -3.68
N LEU A 121 -2.86 -8.77 -2.99
CA LEU A 121 -4.12 -8.10 -2.63
C LEU A 121 -4.58 -7.06 -3.65
N PHE A 122 -3.65 -6.44 -4.38
CA PHE A 122 -3.93 -5.30 -5.25
C PHE A 122 -3.37 -5.54 -6.66
N ARG A 123 -3.91 -4.80 -7.64
CA ARG A 123 -3.34 -4.84 -9.00
C ARG A 123 -1.90 -4.31 -8.94
N PRO A 124 -0.90 -5.02 -9.54
CA PRO A 124 0.47 -4.54 -9.54
C PRO A 124 0.57 -3.14 -10.16
N SER A 125 1.32 -2.29 -9.49
CA SER A 125 1.54 -0.91 -9.91
C SER A 125 2.91 -0.45 -9.48
N VAL A 126 3.48 0.48 -10.24
CA VAL A 126 4.80 1.06 -9.99
C VAL A 126 4.76 2.55 -10.25
N ILE A 127 5.38 3.33 -9.39
CA ILE A 127 5.54 4.78 -9.60
C ILE A 127 6.86 5.02 -10.33
N GLN A 128 6.81 5.74 -11.46
CA GLN A 128 8.00 6.30 -12.08
C GLN A 128 8.00 7.80 -11.88
N ARG A 129 9.11 8.30 -11.35
CA ARG A 129 9.32 9.73 -11.18
C ARG A 129 10.18 10.30 -12.32
N GLN A 130 9.71 11.37 -12.95
CA GLN A 130 10.46 12.13 -13.94
C GLN A 130 10.41 13.61 -13.60
N GLY A 131 11.45 14.08 -12.88
CA GLY A 131 11.47 15.43 -12.34
C GLY A 131 10.37 15.60 -11.28
N HIS A 132 9.45 16.54 -11.51
CA HIS A 132 8.31 16.81 -10.62
C HIS A 132 7.07 15.97 -10.92
N VAL A 133 7.10 15.12 -11.94
CA VAL A 133 5.97 14.28 -12.31
C VAL A 133 6.14 12.89 -11.71
N ALA A 134 5.13 12.44 -10.96
CA ALA A 134 5.03 11.08 -10.45
C ALA A 134 3.93 10.34 -11.21
N THR A 135 4.33 9.41 -12.07
CA THR A 135 3.40 8.62 -12.89
C THR A 135 3.22 7.24 -12.27
N LEU A 136 2.00 6.92 -11.85
CA LEU A 136 1.62 5.57 -11.43
C LEU A 136 1.25 4.74 -12.66
N TYR A 137 2.03 3.72 -12.97
CA TYR A 137 1.67 2.71 -13.96
C TYR A 137 0.94 1.56 -13.31
N ILE A 138 -0.12 1.07 -13.95
CA ILE A 138 -0.98 0.01 -13.45
C ILE A 138 -0.96 -1.14 -14.46
N ALA A 139 -0.66 -2.33 -13.96
CA ALA A 139 -0.60 -3.54 -14.77
C ALA A 139 -1.97 -3.89 -15.37
N GLY A 140 -1.94 -4.56 -16.52
CA GLY A 140 -3.11 -5.21 -17.07
C GLY A 140 -3.61 -6.40 -16.24
N PRO A 141 -4.81 -6.91 -16.55
CA PRO A 141 -5.25 -8.19 -16.02
C PRO A 141 -4.40 -9.33 -16.60
N GLY A 142 -4.34 -10.45 -15.86
CA GLY A 142 -3.65 -11.67 -16.29
C GLY A 142 -2.35 -11.96 -15.54
N ASP A 143 -1.72 -13.06 -15.92
CA ASP A 143 -0.47 -13.53 -15.32
C ASP A 143 0.72 -12.74 -15.86
N SER A 144 1.80 -12.67 -15.06
CA SER A 144 3.06 -12.16 -15.56
C SER A 144 3.68 -13.16 -16.53
N VAL A 145 4.38 -12.66 -17.54
CA VAL A 145 5.00 -13.49 -18.57
C VAL A 145 6.49 -13.18 -18.68
N PRO A 146 7.33 -14.19 -19.02
CA PRO A 146 8.74 -13.96 -19.26
C PRO A 146 8.92 -13.04 -20.46
N THR A 147 9.47 -11.85 -20.22
CA THR A 147 9.61 -10.77 -21.21
C THR A 147 11.08 -10.34 -21.28
N PRO A 148 11.69 -10.28 -22.48
CA PRO A 148 13.01 -9.73 -22.64
C PRO A 148 13.01 -8.22 -22.41
N PHE A 149 14.07 -7.71 -21.79
CA PHE A 149 14.30 -6.27 -21.61
C PHE A 149 15.75 -5.92 -21.93
N HIS A 150 15.97 -4.66 -22.32
CA HIS A 150 17.25 -4.10 -22.76
C HIS A 150 17.64 -2.82 -22.00
N SER A 151 16.73 -2.29 -21.19
CA SER A 151 17.02 -1.28 -20.20
C SER A 151 16.02 -1.31 -19.05
N GLN A 152 16.38 -0.63 -17.97
CA GLN A 152 15.54 -0.47 -16.79
C GLN A 152 15.59 0.96 -16.28
N ALA A 153 14.48 1.44 -15.72
CA ALA A 153 14.41 2.77 -15.11
C ALA A 153 13.81 2.71 -13.70
N SER A 154 14.43 3.41 -12.76
CA SER A 154 13.89 3.65 -11.41
C SER A 154 13.79 5.15 -11.15
N GLY A 155 12.94 5.54 -10.20
CA GLY A 155 13.02 6.85 -9.56
C GLY A 155 14.39 7.06 -8.91
N ASN A 156 14.82 8.32 -8.79
CA ASN A 156 16.09 8.70 -8.17
C ASN A 156 15.89 9.27 -6.75
N GLY A 157 14.95 8.71 -5.97
CA GLY A 157 14.94 8.91 -4.53
C GLY A 157 14.64 10.30 -3.99
N GLY A 158 14.07 11.23 -4.78
CA GLY A 158 13.80 12.59 -4.32
C GLY A 158 13.12 13.51 -5.33
N PHE A 159 12.75 14.73 -4.88
CA PHE A 159 11.95 15.71 -5.61
C PHE A 159 12.46 16.11 -6.99
N ALA A 160 13.78 16.07 -7.22
CA ALA A 160 14.44 16.56 -8.44
C ALA A 160 15.11 15.45 -9.26
N GLY A 161 14.95 14.19 -8.86
CA GLY A 161 15.58 13.07 -9.52
C GLY A 161 14.83 12.68 -10.80
N ALA A 162 15.41 12.91 -11.97
CA ALA A 162 14.96 12.26 -13.19
C ALA A 162 15.12 10.73 -13.04
N ALA A 163 14.19 9.95 -13.60
CA ALA A 163 14.35 8.50 -13.67
C ALA A 163 15.71 8.18 -14.31
N ILE A 164 16.51 7.34 -13.64
CA ILE A 164 17.80 6.93 -14.17
C ILE A 164 17.55 5.76 -15.11
N CYS A 165 17.79 5.98 -16.40
CA CYS A 165 17.80 4.89 -17.36
C CYS A 165 19.15 4.15 -17.30
N GLN A 166 19.10 2.84 -17.15
CA GLN A 166 20.27 1.97 -17.14
C GLN A 166 20.11 0.90 -18.23
N LYS A 167 21.11 0.79 -19.11
CA LYS A 167 21.19 -0.34 -20.04
C LYS A 167 21.38 -1.63 -19.25
N SER A 168 20.55 -2.62 -19.55
CA SER A 168 20.60 -3.92 -18.89
C SER A 168 19.81 -4.91 -19.73
N ASP A 169 20.44 -6.03 -20.05
CA ASP A 169 19.81 -7.09 -20.84
C ASP A 169 19.38 -8.24 -19.94
N GLY A 170 18.18 -8.78 -20.18
CA GLY A 170 17.72 -9.95 -19.44
C GLY A 170 16.31 -10.39 -19.80
N ILE A 171 15.82 -11.38 -19.06
CA ILE A 171 14.43 -11.84 -19.09
C ILE A 171 13.88 -11.70 -17.68
N ALA A 172 12.70 -11.09 -17.55
CA ALA A 172 11.98 -10.98 -16.28
C ALA A 172 10.53 -11.39 -16.48
N TYR A 173 9.89 -11.93 -15.44
CA TYR A 173 8.44 -12.02 -15.42
C TYR A 173 7.87 -10.61 -15.23
N THR A 174 7.06 -10.16 -16.18
CA THR A 174 6.49 -8.81 -16.15
C THR A 174 5.03 -8.81 -16.58
N TRP A 175 4.32 -7.75 -16.24
CA TRP A 175 3.02 -7.42 -16.81
C TRP A 175 3.15 -6.23 -17.77
N PRO A 176 2.38 -6.22 -18.87
CA PRO A 176 2.20 -5.02 -19.66
C PRO A 176 1.43 -3.96 -18.85
N VAL A 177 1.76 -2.70 -19.07
CA VAL A 177 0.99 -1.57 -18.54
C VAL A 177 -0.35 -1.48 -19.27
N ALA A 178 -1.44 -1.39 -18.52
CA ALA A 178 -2.78 -1.15 -19.08
C ALA A 178 -3.22 0.30 -18.95
N SER A 179 -2.77 1.01 -17.91
CA SER A 179 -3.10 2.41 -17.70
C SER A 179 -2.03 3.12 -16.88
N SER A 180 -2.01 4.44 -17.00
CA SER A 180 -1.16 5.30 -16.19
C SER A 180 -1.93 6.50 -15.64
N VAL A 181 -1.47 7.03 -14.52
CA VAL A 181 -2.07 8.17 -13.83
C VAL A 181 -0.97 9.10 -13.35
N ASP A 182 -1.11 10.40 -13.61
CA ASP A 182 -0.26 11.42 -12.98
C ASP A 182 -0.76 11.68 -11.54
N LEU A 183 0.00 11.18 -10.56
CA LEU A 183 -0.34 11.32 -9.15
C LEU A 183 -0.19 12.76 -8.68
N PHE A 184 0.75 13.53 -9.24
CA PHE A 184 0.97 14.92 -8.83
C PHE A 184 -0.23 15.80 -9.20
N GLN A 185 -0.89 15.52 -10.33
CA GLN A 185 -2.12 16.21 -10.73
C GLN A 185 -3.32 15.88 -9.83
N LEU A 186 -3.38 14.65 -9.30
CA LEU A 186 -4.51 14.21 -8.46
C LEU A 186 -4.34 14.50 -6.96
N TYR A 187 -3.09 14.45 -6.50
CA TYR A 187 -2.65 14.53 -5.12
C TYR A 187 -1.28 15.24 -5.06
N PRO A 188 -1.27 16.58 -5.06
CA PRO A 188 -0.04 17.36 -5.12
C PRO A 188 0.88 17.09 -3.92
N GLU A 189 2.18 16.97 -4.18
CA GLU A 189 3.21 16.81 -3.15
C GLU A 189 3.66 18.16 -2.55
N PRO A 190 4.37 18.17 -1.41
CA PRO A 190 4.60 17.05 -0.50
C PRO A 190 3.29 16.52 0.10
N LEU A 191 3.25 15.24 0.44
CA LEU A 191 2.17 14.66 1.22
C LEU A 191 2.53 14.76 2.71
N HIS A 192 1.53 14.75 3.58
CA HIS A 192 1.72 14.88 5.02
C HIS A 192 0.99 13.79 5.81
N LEU A 193 1.61 13.34 6.89
CA LEU A 193 0.95 12.52 7.91
C LEU A 193 0.11 13.41 8.83
N GLN A 194 -1.16 13.03 9.05
CA GLN A 194 -2.11 13.66 9.96
C GLN A 194 -2.77 12.68 10.93
#